data_AF-A0A8X7YNN1-F1
#
_entry.id   AF-A0A8X7YNN1-F1
#
_cell.length_a   1.000
_cell.length_b   1.000
_cell.length_c   1.000
_cell.angle_alpha   90.00
_cell.angle_beta   90.00
_cell.angle_gamma   90.00
#
_symmetry.space_group_name_H-M   'P 1'
#
loop_
_entity.id
_entity.type
_entity.pdbx_description
1 polymer ?
#
loop_
_entity_poly.entity_id
_entity_poly.type
_entity_poly.pdbx_seq_one_letter_code
_entity_poly.pdbx_strand_id
1 'polypeptide(L)'
;MLAEMSKKLKEAGYLPDTSVVLHNIDEEEKETALNYHSEKLAMAFGLISTAPGTPIRVVKNLRICDDCHTVTKLLSKIYKRADNYIESYVQALSIVQLGKDVCLNQQHPNLLLI
;
A
#
# COMPACT_ATOMS: atom_id res chain seq x y z
N MET A 1 11.25 -5.29 0.73
CA MET A 1 10.34 -4.51 -0.13
C MET A 1 9.96 -3.16 0.47
N LEU A 2 9.38 -3.07 1.68
CA LEU A 2 9.01 -1.77 2.28
C LEU A 2 10.17 -0.77 2.32
N ALA A 3 11.36 -1.19 2.80
CA ALA A 3 12.54 -0.34 2.82
C ALA A 3 12.96 0.16 1.42
N GLU A 4 12.77 -0.66 0.38
CA GLU A 4 13.05 -0.28 -1.01
C GLU A 4 12.02 0.73 -1.51
N MET A 5 10.74 0.51 -1.23
CA MET A 5 9.67 1.47 -1.53
C MET A 5 9.93 2.80 -0.85
N SER A 6 10.21 2.81 0.46
CA SER A 6 10.52 4.02 1.22
C SER A 6 11.74 4.75 0.65
N LYS A 7 12.79 4.02 0.26
CA LYS A 7 13.96 4.61 -0.41
C LYS A 7 13.59 5.27 -1.74
N LYS A 8 12.90 4.55 -2.64
CA LYS A 8 12.50 5.08 -3.95
C LYS A 8 11.50 6.24 -3.86
N LEU A 9 10.61 6.21 -2.87
CA LEU A 9 9.71 7.31 -2.57
C LEU A 9 10.50 8.56 -2.16
N LYS A 10 11.47 8.42 -1.24
CA LYS A 10 12.36 9.53 -0.85
C LYS A 10 13.14 10.08 -2.05
N GLU A 11 13.68 9.22 -2.91
CA GLU A 11 14.36 9.61 -4.16
C GLU A 11 13.41 10.34 -5.13
N ALA A 12 12.11 10.04 -5.10
CA ALA A 12 11.08 10.73 -5.87
C ALA A 12 10.53 12.00 -5.18
N GLY A 13 11.10 12.41 -4.04
CA GLY A 13 10.72 13.63 -3.31
C GLY A 13 9.47 13.48 -2.43
N TYR A 14 9.06 12.26 -2.10
CA TYR A 14 7.97 12.02 -1.15
C TYR A 14 8.38 12.39 0.27
N LEU A 15 7.52 13.14 0.94
CA LEU A 15 7.59 13.45 2.37
C LEU A 15 6.37 12.83 3.06
N PRO A 16 6.55 11.99 4.09
CA PRO A 16 5.43 11.42 4.84
C PRO A 16 4.56 12.50 5.50
N ASP A 17 3.25 12.37 5.39
CA ASP A 17 2.30 13.23 6.11
C ASP A 17 1.90 12.59 7.43
N THR A 18 2.66 12.85 8.48
CA THR A 18 2.45 12.34 9.84
C THR A 18 1.21 12.90 10.53
N SER A 19 0.59 13.97 9.99
CA SER A 19 -0.61 14.58 10.57
C SER A 19 -1.82 13.64 10.57
N VAL A 20 -1.81 12.64 9.68
CA VAL A 20 -2.87 11.62 9.60
C VAL A 20 -2.77 10.56 10.72
N VAL A 21 -1.66 10.52 11.46
CA VAL A 21 -1.48 9.64 12.63
C VAL A 21 -1.88 10.41 13.89
N LEU A 22 -3.10 10.15 14.37
CA LEU A 22 -3.70 10.86 15.50
C LEU A 22 -3.19 10.39 16.88
N HIS A 23 -2.34 9.36 16.91
CA HIS A 23 -1.72 8.90 18.14
C HIS A 23 -0.75 9.94 18.68
N ASN A 24 -0.82 10.22 19.98
CA ASN A 24 0.10 11.13 20.66
C ASN A 24 1.42 10.42 20.98
N ILE A 25 2.18 10.15 19.94
CA ILE A 25 3.49 9.50 19.94
C ILE A 25 4.52 10.42 19.28
N ASP A 26 5.79 10.09 19.38
CA ASP A 26 6.83 10.89 18.76
C ASP A 26 6.75 10.85 17.22
N GLU A 27 7.41 11.81 16.58
CA GLU A 27 7.30 11.99 15.12
C GLU A 27 7.92 10.82 14.33
N GLU A 28 8.98 10.22 14.86
CA GLU A 28 9.66 9.07 14.27
C GLU A 28 8.77 7.82 14.34
N GLU A 29 8.06 7.63 15.45
CA GLU A 29 7.07 6.58 15.65
C GLU A 29 5.84 6.80 14.75
N LYS A 30 5.42 8.05 14.49
CA LYS A 30 4.36 8.33 13.50
C LYS A 30 4.80 7.98 12.09
N GLU A 31 5.99 8.39 11.66
CA GLU A 31 6.55 8.01 10.36
C GLU A 31 6.65 6.48 10.23
N THR A 32 7.07 5.82 11.31
CA THR A 32 7.13 4.36 11.37
C THR A 32 5.74 3.75 11.20
N ALA A 33 4.74 4.23 11.96
CA ALA A 33 3.36 3.76 11.84
C ALA A 33 2.82 3.94 10.41
N LEU A 34 3.08 5.08 9.76
CA LEU A 34 2.71 5.32 8.36
C LEU A 34 3.32 4.30 7.39
N ASN A 35 4.57 3.89 7.61
CA ASN A 35 5.24 2.90 6.77
C ASN A 35 4.57 1.51 6.86
N TYR A 36 3.88 1.22 7.96
CA TYR A 36 3.18 -0.05 8.21
C TYR A 36 1.67 0.02 7.98
N HIS A 37 1.17 1.10 7.36
CA HIS A 37 -0.22 1.12 6.90
C HIS A 37 -0.52 -0.06 5.97
N SER A 38 -1.72 -0.60 6.10
CA SER A 38 -2.20 -1.78 5.38
C SER A 38 -2.03 -1.69 3.86
N GLU A 39 -2.18 -0.49 3.32
CA GLU A 39 -2.08 -0.16 1.90
C GLU A 39 -0.63 -0.30 1.41
N LYS A 40 0.34 0.19 2.19
CA LYS A 40 1.77 0.05 1.86
C LYS A 40 2.20 -1.41 1.96
N LEU A 41 1.68 -2.16 2.95
CA LEU A 41 1.91 -3.60 3.05
C LEU A 41 1.34 -4.36 1.85
N ALA A 42 0.10 -4.05 1.45
CA ALA A 42 -0.53 -4.66 0.29
C ALA A 42 0.24 -4.36 -1.00
N MET A 43 0.68 -3.12 -1.20
CA MET A 43 1.53 -2.74 -2.34
C MET A 43 2.87 -3.47 -2.32
N ALA A 44 3.52 -3.57 -1.16
CA ALA A 44 4.76 -4.32 -1.01
C ALA A 44 4.58 -5.79 -1.39
N PHE A 45 3.53 -6.43 -0.87
CA PHE A 45 3.22 -7.80 -1.23
C PHE A 45 2.92 -7.95 -2.73
N GLY A 46 2.08 -7.07 -3.29
CA GLY A 46 1.77 -7.09 -4.72
C GLY A 46 3.01 -6.94 -5.61
N LEU A 47 3.96 -6.10 -5.21
CA LEU A 47 5.23 -5.93 -5.93
C LEU A 47 6.14 -7.16 -5.84
N ILE A 48 6.14 -7.87 -4.70
CA ILE A 48 6.89 -9.13 -4.53
C ILE A 48 6.24 -10.25 -5.34
N SER A 49 4.92 -10.36 -5.27
CA SER A 49 4.16 -11.53 -5.73
C SER A 49 3.79 -11.49 -7.21
N THR A 50 4.04 -10.37 -7.91
CA THR A 50 3.65 -10.22 -9.32
C THR A 50 4.82 -9.79 -10.21
N ALA A 51 4.86 -10.33 -11.43
CA ALA A 51 5.88 -9.98 -12.42
C ALA A 51 5.88 -8.48 -12.73
N PRO A 52 7.03 -7.84 -13.01
CA PRO A 52 7.12 -6.43 -13.36
C PRO A 52 6.11 -6.02 -14.44
N GLY A 53 5.51 -4.84 -14.29
CA GLY A 53 4.49 -4.33 -15.22
C GLY A 53 3.07 -4.89 -15.02
N THR A 54 2.90 -5.96 -14.22
CA THR A 54 1.55 -6.48 -13.91
C THR A 54 0.76 -5.45 -13.10
N PRO A 55 -0.46 -5.06 -13.48
CA PRO A 55 -1.27 -4.17 -12.67
C PRO A 55 -1.53 -4.74 -11.27
N ILE A 56 -1.48 -3.88 -10.25
CA ILE A 56 -1.78 -4.23 -8.86
C ILE A 56 -2.96 -3.37 -8.43
N ARG A 57 -4.05 -4.01 -8.00
CA ARG A 57 -5.21 -3.30 -7.43
C ARG A 57 -5.29 -3.61 -5.95
N VAL A 58 -5.30 -2.57 -5.12
CA VAL A 58 -5.56 -2.67 -3.68
C VAL A 58 -6.96 -2.14 -3.42
N VAL A 59 -7.87 -3.00 -2.98
CA VAL A 59 -9.22 -2.60 -2.56
C VAL A 59 -9.23 -2.50 -1.03
N LYS A 60 -9.90 -1.48 -0.49
CA LYS A 60 -10.06 -1.30 0.95
C LYS A 60 -11.48 -0.82 1.23
N ASN A 61 -12.07 -1.33 2.31
CA ASN A 61 -13.41 -0.93 2.74
C ASN A 61 -13.47 0.37 3.53
N LEU A 62 -12.31 0.82 3.99
CA LEU A 62 -12.17 2.04 4.75
C LEU A 62 -11.57 3.11 3.85
N ARG A 63 -11.84 4.36 4.21
CA ARG A 63 -11.16 5.49 3.59
C ARG A 63 -9.65 5.29 3.70
N ILE A 64 -8.97 5.40 2.56
CA ILE A 64 -7.51 5.43 2.50
C ILE A 64 -7.07 6.80 3.04
N CYS A 65 -6.03 6.82 3.88
CA CYS A 65 -5.47 8.08 4.35
C CYS A 65 -4.76 8.82 3.21
N ASP A 66 -4.72 10.15 3.29
CA ASP A 66 -4.20 10.98 2.19
C ASP A 66 -2.72 10.69 1.88
N ASP A 67 -1.93 10.32 2.90
CA ASP A 67 -0.56 9.82 2.75
C ASP A 67 -0.49 8.54 1.88
N CYS A 68 -1.30 7.52 2.20
CA CYS A 68 -1.30 6.26 1.46
C CYS A 68 -1.85 6.42 0.04
N HIS A 69 -2.80 7.34 -0.17
CA HIS A 69 -3.28 7.69 -1.50
C HIS A 69 -2.13 8.28 -2.35
N THR A 70 -1.35 9.19 -1.79
CA THR A 70 -0.18 9.78 -2.44
C THR A 70 0.90 8.73 -2.74
N VAL A 71 1.22 7.87 -1.77
CA VAL A 71 2.20 6.80 -1.94
C VAL A 71 1.80 5.83 -3.05
N THR A 72 0.53 5.43 -3.12
CA THR A 72 0.05 4.52 -4.17
C THR A 72 0.30 5.11 -5.56
N LYS A 73 -0.03 6.38 -5.77
CA LYS A 73 0.16 7.08 -7.04
C LYS A 73 1.64 7.18 -7.42
N LEU A 74 2.51 7.46 -6.45
CA LEU A 74 3.96 7.53 -6.70
C LEU A 74 4.55 6.15 -7.01
N LEU A 75 4.18 5.12 -6.25
CA LEU A 75 4.68 3.76 -6.47
C LEU A 75 4.23 3.18 -7.81
N SER A 76 3.01 3.47 -8.25
CA SER A 76 2.53 3.10 -9.58
C SER A 76 3.46 3.65 -10.68
N LYS A 77 3.86 4.92 -10.58
CA LYS A 77 4.80 5.54 -11.52
C LYS A 77 6.22 4.96 -11.42
N ILE A 78 6.75 4.85 -10.20
CA ILE A 78 8.12 4.35 -9.92
C ILE A 78 8.31 2.92 -10.45
N TYR A 79 7.35 2.04 -10.19
CA TYR A 79 7.41 0.63 -10.58
C TYR A 79 6.76 0.35 -11.94
N LYS A 80 6.33 1.38 -12.67
CA LYS A 80 5.69 1.29 -13.99
C LYS A 80 4.50 0.31 -14.01
N ARG A 81 3.67 0.38 -12.97
CA ARG A 81 2.42 -0.39 -12.81
C ARG A 81 1.29 0.56 -13.22
N ALA A 82 0.42 0.17 -14.16
CA ALA A 82 -0.58 1.06 -14.76
C ALA A 82 -1.39 1.91 -13.75
N ASP A 83 -1.77 3.14 -14.14
CA ASP A 83 -2.46 4.18 -13.35
C ASP A 83 -3.92 3.83 -12.95
N ASN A 84 -4.30 2.55 -12.93
CA ASN A 84 -5.70 2.13 -12.76
C ASN A 84 -6.09 2.18 -11.28
N TYR A 85 -6.67 3.34 -10.95
CA TYR A 85 -7.35 3.82 -9.75
C TYR A 85 -7.83 2.77 -8.74
N ILE A 86 -7.56 3.09 -7.47
CA ILE A 86 -8.34 2.61 -6.33
C ILE A 86 -9.65 3.41 -6.29
N GLU A 87 -10.74 2.82 -6.78
CA GLU A 87 -12.09 3.24 -6.37
C GLU A 87 -12.30 2.74 -4.94
N SER A 88 -12.41 3.69 -4.01
CA SER A 88 -12.71 3.43 -2.61
C SER A 88 -14.18 3.02 -2.47
N TYR A 89 -14.52 1.76 -2.67
CA TYR A 89 -15.63 1.09 -1.98
C TYR A 89 -15.44 -0.43 -2.17
N VAL A 90 -15.81 -1.18 -1.13
CA VAL A 90 -16.00 -2.65 -1.04
C VAL A 90 -15.00 -3.42 -0.14
N GLN A 91 -15.61 -4.28 0.67
CA GLN A 91 -15.12 -5.13 1.75
C GLN A 91 -14.19 -6.27 1.30
N ALA A 92 -12.90 -6.01 1.07
CA ALA A 92 -11.79 -6.96 1.25
C ALA A 92 -10.47 -6.30 0.86
N LEU A 93 -9.36 -6.62 1.55
CA LEU A 93 -8.01 -6.36 1.04
C LEU A 93 -7.69 -7.43 -0.01
N SER A 94 -8.26 -7.29 -1.20
CA SER A 94 -7.94 -8.19 -2.33
C SER A 94 -6.85 -7.52 -3.15
N ILE A 95 -5.66 -8.11 -3.19
CA ILE A 95 -4.69 -7.88 -4.27
C ILE A 95 -5.22 -8.66 -5.46
N VAL A 96 -5.94 -7.98 -6.33
CA VAL A 96 -6.41 -8.58 -7.57
C VAL A 96 -5.28 -8.48 -8.57
N GLN A 97 -4.60 -9.60 -8.82
CA GLN A 97 -3.84 -9.76 -10.04
C GLN A 97 -4.87 -9.98 -11.15
N LEU A 98 -4.74 -9.33 -12.32
CA LEU A 98 -5.65 -9.60 -13.45
C LEU A 98 -5.63 -11.12 -13.74
N GLY A 99 -6.67 -11.83 -13.26
CA GLY A 99 -6.81 -13.29 -13.35
C GLY A 99 -6.67 -14.13 -12.05
N LYS A 100 -6.29 -13.57 -10.89
CA LYS A 100 -6.25 -14.26 -9.58
C LYS A 100 -6.46 -13.29 -8.40
N ASP A 101 -7.42 -13.59 -7.53
CA ASP A 101 -7.67 -12.82 -6.30
C ASP A 101 -6.76 -13.31 -5.17
N VAL A 102 -6.00 -12.42 -4.52
CA VAL A 102 -5.23 -12.73 -3.31
C VAL A 102 -5.75 -11.88 -2.16
N CYS A 103 -6.42 -12.49 -1.18
CA CYS A 103 -7.00 -11.78 -0.03
C CYS A 103 -6.00 -11.70 1.14
N LEU A 104 -5.64 -10.50 1.59
CA LEU A 104 -4.84 -10.26 2.79
C LEU A 104 -5.75 -9.83 3.95
N ASN A 105 -6.18 -10.78 4.79
CA ASN A 105 -6.98 -10.43 5.98
C ASN A 105 -6.08 -9.96 7.13
N GLN A 106 -6.23 -8.70 7.57
CA GLN A 106 -5.48 -8.14 8.69
C GLN A 106 -5.93 -8.64 10.08
N GLN A 107 -7.05 -9.37 10.19
CA GLN A 107 -7.51 -9.92 11.48
C GLN A 107 -6.86 -11.28 11.82
N HIS A 108 -6.23 -11.97 10.86
CA HIS A 108 -5.58 -13.27 11.10
C HIS A 108 -4.33 -13.44 10.22
N PRO A 109 -3.10 -13.16 10.73
CA PRO A 109 -1.87 -13.19 9.94
C PRO A 109 -1.43 -14.59 9.43
N ASN A 110 -2.20 -15.65 9.69
CA ASN A 110 -1.84 -17.04 9.35
C ASN A 110 -2.78 -17.73 8.36
N LEU A 111 -3.73 -17.03 7.73
CA LEU A 111 -4.61 -17.64 6.72
C LEU A 111 -4.28 -17.15 5.31
N LEU A 112 -3.41 -17.90 4.63
CA LEU A 112 -3.21 -17.80 3.19
C LEU A 112 -4.32 -18.63 2.52
N LEU A 113 -5.41 -17.99 2.10
CA LEU A 113 -6.39 -18.64 1.23
C LEU A 113 -5.90 -18.49 -0.22
N ILE A 114 -5.50 -19.63 -0.79
CA ILE A 114 -5.14 -19.81 -2.21
C ILE A 114 -6.36 -19.66 -3.11
#